data_AF-A0A2W1LFB3-F1
#
_entry.id   AF-A0A2W1LFB3-F1
#
_cell.length_a   1.000
_cell.length_b   1.000
_cell.length_c   1.000
_cell.angle_alpha   90.00
_cell.angle_beta   90.00
_cell.angle_gamma   90.00
#
_symmetry.space_group_name_H-M   'P 1'
#
loop_
_entity.id
_entity.type
_entity.pdbx_description
1 polymer ?
#
loop_
_entity_poly.entity_id
_entity_poly.type
_entity_poly.pdbx_seq_one_letter_code
_entity_poly.pdbx_strand_id
1 'polypeptide(L)' 'MSVIAKILGYIAKHGSKAWNVIKGALGSAWSSFKAAWDQGYWAATKWLLEKSAYVDIIYQALKAAFGE' A
#
# COMPACT_ATOMS: atom_id res chain seq x y z
N MET A 1 5.20 -3.95 15.07
CA MET A 1 4.15 -3.49 14.13
C MET A 1 4.42 -4.09 12.77
N SER A 2 3.46 -4.81 12.18
CA SER A 2 3.60 -5.36 10.83
C SER A 2 3.73 -4.24 9.80
N VAL A 3 4.63 -4.39 8.82
CA VAL A 3 4.85 -3.41 7.73
C VAL A 3 3.54 -3.07 7.02
N ILE A 4 2.66 -4.07 6.85
CA ILE A 4 1.32 -3.91 6.31
C ILE A 4 0.52 -2.86 7.10
N ALA A 5 0.51 -2.94 8.43
CA ALA A 5 -0.21 -1.97 9.26
C ALA A 5 0.35 -0.55 9.10
N LYS A 6 1.67 -0.39 8.88
CA LYS A 6 2.27 0.93 8.57
C LYS A 6 1.78 1.45 7.22
N ILE A 7 1.77 0.61 6.18
CA ILE A 7 1.25 0.97 4.85
C ILE A 7 -0.20 1.45 4.96
N LEU A 8 -1.04 0.69 5.65
CA LEU A 8 -2.43 1.06 5.88
C LEU A 8 -2.54 2.37 6.68
N GLY A 9 -1.67 2.57 7.66
CA GLY A 9 -1.55 3.82 8.43
C GLY A 9 -1.19 5.02 7.54
N TYR A 10 -0.25 4.87 6.61
CA TYR A 10 0.08 5.91 5.63
C TYR A 10 -1.11 6.22 4.73
N ILE A 11 -1.85 5.20 4.28
CA ILE A 11 -3.05 5.40 3.45
C ILE A 11 -4.11 6.16 4.25
N ALA A 12 -4.34 5.81 5.51
CA ALA A 12 -5.29 6.52 6.37
C ALA A 12 -4.84 7.96 6.70
N LYS A 13 -3.55 8.18 6.94
CA LYS A 13 -2.99 9.48 7.34
C LYS A 13 -2.83 10.47 6.19
N HIS A 14 -2.43 9.99 5.02
CA HIS A 14 -2.11 10.83 3.85
C HIS A 14 -3.12 10.71 2.71
N GLY A 15 -4.06 9.75 2.77
CA GLY A 15 -5.15 9.58 1.82
C GLY A 15 -4.67 9.55 0.38
N SER A 16 -5.18 10.50 -0.42
CA SER A 16 -4.86 10.64 -1.86
C SER A 16 -3.37 10.74 -2.17
N LYS A 17 -2.56 11.32 -1.26
CA LYS A 17 -1.10 11.41 -1.47
C LYS A 17 -0.45 10.03 -1.39
N ALA A 18 -0.79 9.24 -0.37
CA ALA A 18 -0.27 7.87 -0.24
C ALA A 18 -0.68 7.02 -1.44
N TRP A 19 -1.92 7.16 -1.89
CA TRP A 19 -2.40 6.46 -3.08
C TRP A 19 -1.62 6.80 -4.34
N ASN A 20 -1.21 8.05 -4.54
CA ASN A 20 -0.41 8.42 -5.70
C ASN A 20 0.99 7.79 -5.67
N VAL A 21 1.62 7.74 -4.49
CA VAL A 21 2.92 7.08 -4.26
C VAL A 21 2.81 5.58 -4.52
N ILE A 22 1.79 4.92 -3.95
CA ILE A 22 1.55 3.49 -4.14
C ILE A 22 1.28 3.17 -5.61
N LYS A 23 0.53 4.02 -6.32
CA LYS A 23 0.29 3.88 -7.76
C LYS A 23 1.60 3.93 -8.56
N GLY A 24 2.48 4.86 -8.24
CA GLY A 24 3.80 4.96 -8.87
C GLY A 24 4.69 3.75 -8.57
N ALA A 25 4.67 3.27 -7.33
CA ALA A 25 5.48 2.13 -6.89
C ALA A 25 4.99 0.79 -7.45
N LEU A 26 3.67 0.57 -7.49
CA LEU A 26 3.06 -0.67 -7.97
C LEU A 26 2.95 -0.74 -9.49
N GLY A 27 2.91 0.39 -10.20
CA GLY A 27 2.74 0.42 -11.65
C GLY A 27 1.54 -0.42 -12.10
N SER A 28 1.78 -1.49 -12.86
CA SER A 28 0.73 -2.40 -13.35
C SER A 28 0.00 -3.17 -12.25
N ALA A 29 0.62 -3.41 -11.09
CA ALA A 29 -0.02 -4.09 -9.96
C ALA A 29 -0.99 -3.19 -9.19
N TRP A 30 -0.96 -1.87 -9.44
CA TRP A 30 -1.81 -0.89 -8.77
C TRP A 30 -3.30 -1.21 -8.90
N SER A 31 -3.75 -1.57 -10.09
CA SER A 31 -5.18 -1.82 -10.33
C SER A 31 -5.68 -3.03 -9.53
N SER A 32 -4.83 -4.05 -9.37
CA SER A 32 -5.14 -5.23 -8.56
C SER A 32 -5.18 -4.89 -7.07
N PHE A 33 -4.22 -4.12 -6.58
CA PHE A 33 -4.22 -3.67 -5.18
C PHE A 33 -5.42 -2.76 -4.87
N LYS A 34 -5.74 -1.82 -5.76
CA LYS A 34 -6.88 -0.93 -5.59
C LYS A 34 -8.21 -1.69 -5.60
N ALA A 35 -8.36 -2.69 -6.46
CA ALA A 35 -9.53 -3.57 -6.44
C ALA A 35 -9.65 -4.34 -5.11
N ALA A 36 -8.53 -4.88 -4.60
CA ALA A 36 -8.51 -5.53 -3.30
C ALA A 36 -8.85 -4.58 -2.14
N TRP A 37 -8.44 -3.31 -2.23
CA TRP A 37 -8.83 -2.28 -1.28
C TRP A 37 -10.31 -1.92 -1.33
N ASP A 38 -10.87 -1.81 -2.53
CA ASP A 38 -12.28 -1.51 -2.73
C ASP A 38 -13.19 -2.62 -2.17
N GLN A 39 -12.73 -3.88 -2.24
CA GLN A 39 -13.38 -5.01 -1.58
C GLN A 39 -13.30 -4.97 -0.04
N GLY A 40 -12.45 -4.11 0.52
CA GLY A 40 -12.35 -3.87 1.95
C GLY A 40 -10.97 -4.19 2.54
N TYR A 41 -10.82 -3.80 3.80
CA TYR A 41 -9.54 -3.83 4.52
C TYR A 41 -8.92 -5.23 4.59
N TRP A 42 -9.76 -6.27 4.71
CA TRP A 42 -9.31 -7.65 4.75
C TRP A 42 -8.75 -8.10 3.41
N ALA A 43 -9.41 -7.76 2.30
CA ALA A 43 -8.95 -8.11 0.96
C ALA A 43 -7.63 -7.38 0.60
N ALA A 44 -7.48 -6.10 0.94
CA ALA A 44 -6.19 -5.40 0.81
C ALA A 44 -5.07 -6.05 1.63
N THR A 45 -5.36 -6.43 2.89
CA THR A 45 -4.39 -7.10 3.76
C THR A 45 -3.98 -8.45 3.19
N LYS A 46 -4.95 -9.23 2.69
CA LYS A 46 -4.70 -10.51 2.02
C LYS A 46 -3.87 -10.34 0.75
N TRP A 47 -4.19 -9.34 -0.08
CA TRP A 47 -3.40 -9.03 -1.27
C TRP A 47 -1.96 -8.71 -0.91
N LEU A 48 -1.73 -7.89 0.12
CA LEU A 48 -0.39 -7.56 0.61
C LEU A 48 0.35 -8.80 1.16
N LEU A 49 -0.35 -9.69 1.86
CA LEU A 49 0.22 -10.96 2.33
C LEU A 49 0.63 -11.87 1.16
N GLU A 50 -0.23 -12.04 0.17
CA GLU A 50 0.05 -12.84 -1.04
C GLU A 50 1.13 -12.21 -1.92
N LYS A 51 1.22 -10.88 -1.90
CA LYS A 51 2.17 -10.07 -2.68
C LYS A 51 3.23 -9.46 -1.76
N SER A 52 3.79 -10.27 -0.85
CA SER A 52 4.79 -9.83 0.13
C SER A 52 5.98 -9.07 -0.48
N ALA A 53 6.40 -9.42 -1.70
CA ALA A 53 7.45 -8.68 -2.43
C ALA A 53 7.09 -7.21 -2.68
N TYR A 54 5.80 -6.91 -2.90
CA TYR A 54 5.31 -5.55 -3.09
C TYR A 54 5.11 -4.79 -1.79
N VAL A 55 4.98 -5.49 -0.65
CA VAL A 55 4.86 -4.85 0.67
C VAL A 55 6.10 -4.00 0.94
N ASP A 56 7.29 -4.54 0.70
CA ASP A 56 8.54 -3.79 0.90
C ASP A 56 8.65 -2.60 -0.07
N ILE A 57 8.32 -2.81 -1.35
CA ILE A 57 8.30 -1.77 -2.37
C ILE A 57 7.37 -0.61 -1.98
N ILE A 58 6.13 -0.93 -1.59
CA ILE A 58 5.15 0.06 -1.16
C ILE A 58 5.63 0.79 0.09
N TYR A 59 6.15 0.05 1.07
CA TYR A 59 6.62 0.63 2.32
C TYR A 59 7.80 1.58 2.11
N GLN A 60 8.79 1.17 1.32
CA GLN A 60 9.95 2.00 0.97
C GLN A 60 9.51 3.27 0.21
N ALA A 61 8.59 3.14 -0.75
CA ALA A 61 8.08 4.29 -1.49
C ALA A 61 7.32 5.27 -0.58
N LEU A 62 6.46 4.75 0.30
CA LEU A 62 5.74 5.57 1.27
C LEU A 62 6.69 6.24 2.26
N LYS A 63 7.67 5.49 2.78
CA LYS A 63 8.69 6.03 3.69
C LYS A 63 9.53 7.12 3.03
N ALA A 64 9.94 6.92 1.78
CA ALA A 64 10.69 7.92 1.01
C ALA A 64 9.86 9.18 0.73
N ALA A 65 8.55 9.04 0.51
CA ALA A 65 7.67 10.16 0.20
C ALA A 65 7.19 10.95 1.43
N PHE A 66 6.99 10.29 2.56
CA PHE A 66 6.33 10.89 3.74
C PHE A 66 7.22 10.99 4.97
N GLY A 67 8.33 10.25 5.03
CA GLY A 67 9.26 10.25 6.15
C GLY A 67 8.62 9.76 7.46
N GLU A 68 8.96 8.54 7.87
CA GLU A 68 8.89 8.11 9.27
C GLU A 68 10.30 7.91 9.81
#